data_AF-A0A382GXW4-F1
#
_entry.id   AF-A0A382GXW4-F1
#
_cell.length_a   1.000
_cell.length_b   1.000
_cell.length_c   1.000
_cell.angle_alpha   90.00
_cell.angle_beta   90.00
_cell.angle_gamma   90.00
#
_symmetry.space_group_name_H-M   'P 1'
#
loop_
_entity.id
_entity.type
_entity.pdbx_description
1 polymer ?
#
loop_
_entity_poly.entity_id
_entity_poly.type
_entity_poly.pdbx_seq_one_letter_code
_entity_poly.pdbx_strand_id
1 'polypeptide(L)'
;MIEMSEKCADLHARITAFMDAHIYPSERAIADEAASGDRWQPSAIVEKLKGKARDAGLWNLFLPESEFGAGLTNYDYAPLCEIMGRSPYAPEVFNCSAPDTGNME
;
A
#
# COMPACT_ATOMS: atom_id res chain seq x y z
N MET A 1 7.80 -22.53 4.98
CA MET A 1 7.67 -21.36 4.09
C MET A 1 6.22 -21.31 3.66
N ILE A 2 5.59 -20.14 3.70
CA ILE A 2 4.23 -19.95 3.16
C ILE A 2 4.32 -20.14 1.64
N GLU A 3 3.51 -21.04 1.07
CA GLU A 3 3.50 -21.28 -0.37
C GLU A 3 2.62 -20.21 -1.02
N MET A 4 3.24 -19.28 -1.75
CA MET A 4 2.55 -18.16 -2.38
C MET A 4 1.99 -18.59 -3.73
N SER A 5 0.76 -18.17 -4.05
CA SER A 5 0.26 -18.24 -5.44
C SER A 5 1.14 -17.40 -6.37
N GLU A 6 1.14 -17.71 -7.67
CA GLU A 6 1.90 -16.93 -8.67
C GLU A 6 1.52 -15.44 -8.64
N LYS A 7 0.23 -15.16 -8.40
CA LYS A 7 -0.30 -13.79 -8.27
C LYS A 7 0.19 -13.10 -6.99
N CYS A 8 0.22 -13.81 -5.87
CA CYS A 8 0.79 -13.29 -4.62
C CYS A 8 2.28 -12.98 -4.79
N ALA A 9 3.05 -13.87 -5.43
CA ALA A 9 4.47 -13.66 -5.67
C ALA A 9 4.76 -12.46 -6.58
N ASP A 10 3.98 -12.26 -7.66
CA ASP A 10 4.08 -11.07 -8.52
C ASP A 10 3.82 -9.77 -7.74
N LEU A 11 2.71 -9.72 -7.01
CA LEU A 11 2.35 -8.55 -6.20
C LEU A 11 3.37 -8.28 -5.10
N HIS A 12 3.86 -9.33 -4.43
CA HIS A 12 4.92 -9.21 -3.42
C HIS A 12 6.18 -8.56 -4.01
N ALA A 13 6.62 -8.99 -5.19
CA ALA A 13 7.78 -8.42 -5.86
C ALA A 13 7.55 -6.96 -6.27
N ARG A 14 6.38 -6.64 -6.83
CA ARG A 14 6.02 -5.28 -7.26
C ARG A 14 5.87 -4.31 -6.10
N ILE A 15 5.22 -4.72 -5.01
CA ILE A 15 5.12 -3.92 -3.78
C ILE A 15 6.52 -3.69 -3.22
N THR A 16 7.35 -4.72 -3.11
CA THR A 16 8.74 -4.58 -2.63
C THR A 16 9.51 -3.54 -3.46
N ALA A 17 9.47 -3.65 -4.79
CA ALA A 17 10.13 -2.70 -5.68
C ALA A 17 9.57 -1.26 -5.54
N PHE A 18 8.26 -1.11 -5.35
CA PHE A 18 7.63 0.18 -5.12
C PHE A 18 8.05 0.79 -3.77
N MET A 19 8.14 -0.03 -2.72
CA MET A 19 8.61 0.40 -1.40
C MET A 19 10.04 0.96 -1.49
N ASP A 20 10.95 0.21 -2.12
CA ASP A 20 12.35 0.59 -2.29
C ASP A 20 12.52 1.85 -3.16
N ALA A 21 11.76 1.96 -4.25
CA ALA A 21 11.90 3.06 -5.19
C ALA A 21 11.21 4.36 -4.74
N HIS A 22 10.16 4.27 -3.93
CA HIS A 22 9.27 5.40 -3.69
C HIS A 22 8.91 5.65 -2.23
N ILE A 23 8.64 4.62 -1.43
CA ILE A 23 8.19 4.80 -0.04
C ILE A 23 9.37 5.11 0.87
N TYR A 24 10.35 4.20 0.99
CA TYR A 24 11.47 4.36 1.92
C TYR A 24 12.26 5.65 1.69
N PRO A 25 12.56 6.09 0.44
CA PRO A 25 13.24 7.36 0.22
C PRO A 25 12.40 8.59 0.62
N SER A 26 11.08 8.47 0.66
CA SER A 26 10.16 9.58 0.95
C SER A 26 9.79 9.70 2.42
N GLU A 27 10.03 8.69 3.27
CA GLU A 27 9.55 8.66 4.65
C GLU A 27 9.99 9.87 5.48
N ARG A 28 11.26 10.28 5.36
CA ARG A 28 11.77 11.46 6.06
C ARG A 28 11.03 12.72 5.62
N ALA A 29 10.85 12.90 4.31
CA ALA A 29 10.19 14.08 3.78
C ALA A 29 8.71 14.14 4.18
N ILE A 30 8.02 13.00 4.23
CA ILE A 30 6.62 12.91 4.71
C ILE A 30 6.56 13.26 6.20
N ALA A 31 7.49 12.74 7.01
CA ALA A 31 7.56 13.06 8.44
C ALA A 31 7.82 14.55 8.70
N ASP A 32 8.72 15.16 7.93
CA ASP A 32 9.06 16.58 8.05
C ASP A 32 7.87 17.47 7.61
N GLU A 33 7.15 17.09 6.54
CA GLU A 33 5.92 17.75 6.11
C GLU A 33 4.83 17.67 7.20
N ALA A 34 4.64 16.49 7.79
CA ALA A 34 3.65 16.29 8.87
C ALA A 34 4.01 17.05 10.17
N ALA A 35 5.30 17.28 10.42
CA ALA A 35 5.77 18.00 11.61
C ALA A 35 5.72 19.53 11.44
N SER A 36 5.81 20.04 10.22
CA SER A 36 5.85 21.48 9.91
C SER A 36 4.55 22.05 9.37
N GLY A 37 3.69 21.21 8.79
CA GLY A 37 2.40 21.58 8.23
C GLY A 37 1.24 21.50 9.21
N ASP A 38 0.03 21.73 8.70
CA ASP A 38 -1.19 21.43 9.42
C ASP A 38 -1.38 19.90 9.46
N ARG A 39 -1.33 19.33 10.67
CA ARG A 39 -1.46 17.89 10.91
C ARG A 39 -2.79 17.30 10.40
N TRP A 40 -3.78 18.15 10.14
CA TRP A 40 -5.09 17.76 9.62
C TRP A 40 -5.19 17.77 8.09
N GLN A 41 -4.14 18.22 7.39
CA GLN A 41 -4.11 18.21 5.92
C GLN A 41 -3.38 16.97 5.38
N PRO A 42 -3.86 16.37 4.27
CA PRO A 42 -3.17 15.28 3.61
C PRO A 42 -1.77 15.69 3.15
N SER A 43 -0.79 14.81 3.34
CA SER A 43 0.57 15.02 2.83
C SER A 43 0.55 15.08 1.30
N ALA A 44 1.10 16.16 0.72
CA ALA A 44 1.16 16.29 -0.74
C ALA A 44 2.06 15.20 -1.36
N ILE A 45 3.06 14.75 -0.60
CA ILE A 45 3.95 13.65 -0.98
C ILE A 45 3.16 12.35 -1.02
N VAL A 46 2.36 12.05 0.01
CA VAL A 46 1.51 10.84 0.06
C VAL A 46 0.50 10.84 -1.08
N GLU A 47 -0.17 11.96 -1.38
CA GLU A 47 -1.12 12.04 -2.50
C GLU A 47 -0.47 11.77 -3.86
N LYS A 48 0.77 12.27 -4.07
CA LYS A 48 1.54 11.96 -5.27
C LYS A 48 1.89 10.47 -5.36
N LEU A 49 2.22 9.85 -4.23
CA LEU A 49 2.54 8.43 -4.16
C LEU A 49 1.30 7.56 -4.43
N LYS A 50 0.11 7.94 -3.94
CA LYS A 50 -1.17 7.29 -4.26
C LYS A 50 -1.44 7.28 -5.77
N GLY A 51 -1.16 8.39 -6.46
CA GLY A 51 -1.23 8.46 -7.93
C GLY A 51 -0.37 7.39 -8.60
N LYS A 52 0.90 7.29 -8.20
CA LYS A 52 1.82 6.26 -8.74
C LYS A 52 1.38 4.84 -8.42
N ALA A 53 0.86 4.59 -7.22
CA ALA A 53 0.39 3.29 -6.82
C ALA A 53 -0.81 2.84 -7.68
N ARG A 54 -1.75 3.76 -7.96
CA ARG A 54 -2.86 3.53 -8.90
C ARG A 54 -2.37 3.20 -10.30
N ASP A 55 -1.46 4.00 -10.85
CA ASP A 55 -0.89 3.78 -12.19
C ASP A 55 -0.13 2.44 -12.29
N ALA A 56 0.49 2.02 -11.18
CA ALA A 56 1.18 0.74 -11.06
C ALA A 56 0.25 -0.44 -10.79
N GLY A 57 -1.07 -0.24 -10.68
CA GLY A 57 -2.03 -1.29 -10.33
C GLY A 57 -1.86 -1.88 -8.92
N LEU A 58 -1.28 -1.11 -8.00
CA LEU A 58 -1.06 -1.47 -6.59
C LEU A 58 -2.08 -0.72 -5.72
N TRP A 59 -3.36 -0.89 -6.01
CA TRP A 59 -4.45 -0.13 -5.38
C TRP A 59 -5.59 -1.06 -4.98
N ASN A 60 -6.20 -0.84 -3.81
CA ASN A 60 -7.31 -1.66 -3.30
C ASN A 60 -6.99 -3.17 -3.25
N LEU A 61 -5.77 -3.51 -2.84
CA LEU A 61 -5.30 -4.91 -2.85
C LEU A 61 -6.08 -5.81 -1.88
N PHE A 62 -6.81 -5.23 -0.93
CA PHE A 62 -7.67 -5.93 0.03
C PHE A 62 -9.03 -6.35 -0.56
N LEU A 63 -9.47 -5.78 -1.69
CA LEU A 63 -10.80 -6.08 -2.22
C LEU A 63 -10.83 -7.47 -2.88
N PRO A 64 -11.86 -8.29 -2.58
CA PRO A 64 -12.11 -9.54 -3.28
C PRO A 64 -12.43 -9.32 -4.76
N GLU A 65 -12.59 -10.41 -5.53
CA GLU A 65 -12.71 -10.33 -6.99
C GLU A 65 -13.90 -9.46 -7.39
N SER A 66 -13.60 -8.33 -8.01
CA SER A 66 -14.54 -7.32 -8.45
C SER A 66 -13.90 -6.50 -9.57
N GLU A 67 -14.68 -5.65 -10.24
CA GLU A 67 -14.17 -4.73 -11.28
C GLU A 67 -13.01 -3.84 -10.77
N PHE A 68 -12.91 -3.62 -9.45
CA PHE A 68 -11.93 -2.73 -8.83
C PHE A 68 -10.99 -3.42 -7.81
N GLY A 69 -11.11 -4.74 -7.65
CA GLY A 69 -10.42 -5.50 -6.61
C GLY A 69 -9.35 -6.44 -7.15
N ALA A 70 -8.34 -6.72 -6.31
CA ALA A 70 -7.25 -7.60 -6.70
C ALA A 70 -7.66 -9.09 -6.67
N GLY A 71 -8.82 -9.46 -6.11
CA GLY A 71 -9.29 -10.86 -6.12
C GLY A 71 -8.33 -11.80 -5.42
N LEU A 72 -7.76 -11.36 -4.30
CA LEU A 72 -6.87 -12.13 -3.46
C LEU A 72 -7.68 -12.84 -2.38
N THR A 73 -7.24 -14.05 -2.02
CA THR A 73 -7.71 -14.68 -0.78
C THR A 73 -7.03 -14.01 0.42
N ASN A 74 -7.61 -14.13 1.61
CA ASN A 74 -6.95 -13.63 2.84
C ASN A 74 -5.56 -14.25 3.04
N TYR A 75 -5.35 -15.49 2.55
CA TYR A 75 -4.05 -16.16 2.60
C TYR A 75 -3.02 -15.50 1.68
N ASP A 76 -3.43 -15.09 0.48
CA ASP A 76 -2.57 -14.38 -0.49
C ASP A 76 -2.30 -12.93 -0.08
N TYR A 77 -3.24 -12.30 0.64
CA TYR A 77 -3.12 -10.91 1.06
C TYR A 77 -2.22 -10.71 2.28
N ALA A 78 -2.22 -11.67 3.22
CA ALA A 78 -1.41 -11.62 4.45
C ALA A 78 0.08 -11.27 4.23
N PRO A 79 0.83 -11.89 3.31
CA PRO A 79 2.23 -11.52 3.09
C PRO A 79 2.41 -10.15 2.43
N LEU A 80 1.41 -9.65 1.68
CA LEU A 80 1.45 -8.30 1.13
C LEU A 80 1.30 -7.26 2.24
N CYS A 81 0.43 -7.53 3.22
CA CYS A 81 0.31 -6.72 4.44
C CYS A 81 1.60 -6.67 5.25
N GLU A 82 2.37 -7.77 5.29
CA GLU A 82 3.66 -7.78 5.99
C GLU A 82 4.64 -6.75 5.37
N ILE A 83 4.72 -6.67 4.04
CA ILE A 83 5.58 -5.68 3.38
C ILE A 83 5.04 -4.26 3.62
N MET A 84 3.74 -4.05 3.41
CA MET A 84 3.12 -2.73 3.60
C MET A 84 3.26 -2.24 5.04
N GLY A 85 3.23 -3.13 6.04
CA GLY A 85 3.42 -2.81 7.45
C GLY A 85 4.83 -2.36 7.83
N ARG A 86 5.82 -2.45 6.91
CA ARG A 86 7.20 -1.98 7.16
C ARG A 86 7.33 -0.46 7.20
N SER A 87 6.34 0.26 6.67
CA SER A 87 6.29 1.72 6.67
C SER A 87 4.95 2.21 7.20
N PRO A 88 4.91 3.27 8.03
CA PRO A 88 3.64 3.85 8.50
C PRO A 88 2.82 4.49 7.37
N TYR A 89 3.44 4.80 6.23
CA TYR A 89 2.79 5.51 5.11
C TYR A 89 2.32 4.56 3.99
N ALA A 90 2.90 3.37 3.88
CA ALA A 90 2.63 2.45 2.78
C ALA A 90 1.16 1.99 2.70
N PRO A 91 0.48 1.62 3.81
CA PRO A 91 -0.92 1.24 3.74
C PRO A 91 -1.81 2.33 3.15
N GLU A 92 -1.57 3.60 3.51
CA GLU A 92 -2.32 4.73 2.97
C GLU A 92 -2.05 4.94 1.46
N VAL A 93 -0.79 4.78 1.04
CA VAL A 93 -0.39 4.92 -0.37
C VAL A 93 -1.02 3.87 -1.28
N PHE A 94 -1.23 2.64 -0.78
CA PHE A 94 -1.88 1.56 -1.55
C PHE A 94 -3.40 1.50 -1.36
N ASN A 95 -3.99 2.43 -0.60
CA ASN A 95 -5.39 2.43 -0.19
C ASN A 95 -5.80 1.17 0.59
N CYS A 96 -4.88 0.72 1.45
CA CYS A 96 -5.00 -0.44 2.32
C CYS A 96 -4.92 -0.03 3.82
N SER A 97 -5.14 1.25 4.13
CA SER A 97 -5.22 1.76 5.50
C SER A 97 -6.57 1.43 6.14
N ALA A 98 -6.57 1.10 7.43
CA ALA A 98 -7.80 1.09 8.22
C ALA A 98 -8.44 2.50 8.19
N PRO A 99 -9.78 2.65 8.12
CA PRO A 99 -10.85 1.67 8.37
C PRO A 99 -11.36 0.92 7.12
N ASP A 100 -10.74 1.08 5.95
CA ASP A 100 -11.21 0.45 4.71
C ASP A 100 -10.94 -1.06 4.72
N THR A 101 -9.75 -1.46 5.20
CA THR A 101 -9.39 -2.85 5.51
C THR A 101 -10.17 -3.31 6.75
N GLY A 102 -11.14 -4.22 6.57
CA GLY A 102 -11.95 -4.81 7.64
C GLY A 102 -13.41 -4.32 7.75
N ASN A 103 -13.80 -3.20 7.11
CA ASN A 103 -15.21 -2.82 6.93
C ASN A 103 -15.75 -3.13 5.53
N MET A 104 -14.87 -3.26 4.54
CA MET A 104 -15.21 -3.60 3.14
C MET A 104 -14.54 -4.91 2.66
N GLU A 105 -14.02 -5.72 3.60
CA GLU A 105 -13.58 -7.10 3.34
C GLU A 105 -14.76 -8.05 3.11
#